data_AF-A0A1D2ME34-F1
#
_entry.id   AF-A0A1D2ME34-F1
#
_cell.length_a   1.000
_cell.length_b   1.000
_cell.length_c   1.000
_cell.angle_alpha   90.00
_cell.angle_beta   90.00
_cell.angle_gamma   90.00
#
_symmetry.space_group_name_H-M   'P 1'
#
loop_
_entity.id
_entity.type
_entity.pdbx_description
1 polymer ?
#
loop_
_entity_poly.entity_id
_entity_poly.type
_entity_poly.pdbx_seq_one_letter_code
_entity_poly.pdbx_strand_id
1 'polypeptide(L)'
;MRPFTIYLLIFVLALTVLVEARKKKNPEVETTTEIFIQPSEQDVFNSVLIGSFNLKQFGSKKVNSEDVLRVIAKIVSRYDLIALQEITDVKEQAIKSLMQAISFESEHPYHYVISPRVGRTKQKEQYALVFRANVFQVKNHLIFNDDEGDIFSREPQIAEVILKGNGAKFAIINVHVAPRNASTEINALVDAHSWVEDRLKLKNIILLGDLNAGCDYIRKKDRPNIRLMTNTQKYKWLIPDSQDTTVGTTKCSYDRIIISGQYMERNWLHGTAKPFEFDVSFGLEKKLALNVSDHYPVEFRLRVDNQSSPYSQTTESSSSSITPDKLTLYGMAWIIYDLLAAF
;
A
#
# COMPACT_ATOMS: atom_id res chain seq x y z
N MET A 1 65.46 -8.48 -21.12
CA MET A 1 64.10 -8.12 -20.68
C MET A 1 63.94 -6.61 -20.83
N ARG A 2 62.91 -6.14 -21.56
CA ARG A 2 62.77 -4.72 -21.90
C ARG A 2 62.29 -3.91 -20.66
N PRO A 3 62.79 -2.68 -20.46
CA PRO A 3 62.47 -1.84 -19.28
C PRO A 3 60.96 -1.61 -19.12
N PHE A 4 60.20 -1.61 -20.22
CA PHE A 4 58.74 -1.42 -20.23
C PHE A 4 57.97 -2.47 -19.41
N THR A 5 58.43 -3.71 -19.40
CA THR A 5 57.80 -4.82 -18.67
C THR A 5 57.92 -4.67 -17.14
N ILE A 6 58.99 -4.03 -16.67
CA ILE A 6 59.22 -3.80 -15.23
C ILE A 6 58.33 -2.66 -14.73
N TYR A 7 58.18 -1.58 -15.52
CA TYR A 7 57.28 -0.47 -15.17
C TYR A 7 55.81 -0.89 -15.13
N LEU A 8 55.37 -1.75 -16.04
CA LEU A 8 54.01 -2.27 -16.05
C LEU A 8 53.73 -3.13 -14.80
N LEU A 9 54.68 -3.98 -14.40
CA LEU A 9 54.54 -4.81 -13.20
C LEU A 9 54.47 -3.98 -11.92
N ILE A 10 55.31 -2.94 -11.81
CA ILE A 10 55.32 -2.02 -10.67
C ILE A 10 54.00 -1.22 -10.61
N PHE A 11 53.47 -0.80 -11.75
CA PHE A 11 52.20 -0.07 -11.81
C PHE A 11 51.01 -0.93 -11.40
N VAL A 12 50.95 -2.18 -11.86
CA VAL A 12 49.90 -3.14 -11.48
C VAL A 12 49.96 -3.44 -9.98
N LEU A 13 51.16 -3.64 -9.42
CA LEU A 13 51.34 -3.88 -7.98
C LEU A 13 50.94 -2.65 -7.13
N ALA A 14 51.23 -1.45 -7.61
CA ALA A 14 50.83 -0.22 -6.93
C ALA A 14 49.30 -0.04 -6.94
N LEU A 15 48.64 -0.41 -8.04
CA LEU A 15 47.18 -0.35 -8.16
C LEU A 15 46.48 -1.35 -7.23
N THR A 16 46.96 -2.60 -7.15
CA THR A 16 46.38 -3.60 -6.23
C THR A 16 46.54 -3.16 -4.78
N VAL A 17 47.71 -2.68 -4.37
CA VAL A 17 47.93 -2.16 -3.01
C VAL A 17 47.00 -0.98 -2.70
N LEU A 18 46.76 -0.08 -3.66
CA LEU A 18 45.81 1.03 -3.52
C LEU A 18 44.35 0.56 -3.38
N VAL A 19 43.95 -0.48 -4.13
CA VAL A 19 42.61 -1.09 -4.04
C VAL A 19 42.42 -1.79 -2.69
N GLU A 20 43.40 -2.56 -2.22
CA GLU A 20 43.39 -3.20 -0.89
C GLU A 20 43.35 -2.16 0.25
N ALA A 21 44.14 -1.08 0.14
CA ALA A 21 44.14 -0.01 1.13
C ALA A 21 42.81 0.77 1.16
N ARG A 22 42.12 0.88 0.01
CA ARG A 22 40.78 1.48 -0.08
C ARG A 22 39.70 0.58 0.52
N LYS A 23 39.79 -0.74 0.35
CA LYS A 23 38.91 -1.73 1.03
C LYS A 23 39.09 -1.71 2.55
N LYS A 24 40.31 -1.52 3.06
CA LYS A 24 40.55 -1.42 4.52
C LYS A 24 40.02 -0.13 5.17
N LYS A 25 39.84 0.96 4.39
CA LYS A 25 39.34 2.25 4.91
C LYS A 25 37.82 2.42 4.84
N ASN A 26 37.12 1.57 4.09
CA ASN A 26 35.66 1.54 4.03
C ASN A 26 35.21 0.09 4.25
N PRO A 27 34.95 -0.35 5.50
CA PRO A 27 34.22 -1.59 5.68
C PRO A 27 32.88 -1.42 4.97
N GLU A 28 32.55 -2.37 4.08
CA GLU A 28 31.22 -2.47 3.48
C GLU A 28 30.20 -2.35 4.61
N VAL A 29 29.48 -1.22 4.62
CA VAL A 29 28.20 -1.16 5.29
C VAL A 29 27.34 -2.17 4.53
N GLU A 30 27.11 -3.34 5.12
CA GLU A 30 26.03 -4.24 4.72
C GLU A 30 24.73 -3.44 4.80
N THR A 31 24.47 -2.72 3.73
CA THR A 31 23.16 -2.16 3.45
C THR A 31 22.41 -3.38 2.95
N THR A 32 21.63 -4.00 3.83
CA THR A 32 20.59 -4.94 3.44
C THR A 32 19.72 -4.22 2.43
N THR A 33 20.04 -4.42 1.16
CA THR A 33 19.25 -3.95 0.05
C THR A 33 18.01 -4.84 0.12
N GLU A 34 16.92 -4.31 0.69
CA GLU A 34 15.62 -4.93 0.50
C GLU A 34 15.43 -5.05 -1.01
N ILE A 35 15.57 -6.26 -1.53
CA ILE A 35 15.30 -6.55 -2.93
C ILE A 35 13.81 -6.26 -3.10
N PHE A 36 13.48 -5.13 -3.75
CA PHE A 36 12.12 -4.82 -4.17
C PHE A 36 11.73 -5.79 -5.28
N ILE A 37 11.32 -7.00 -4.90
CA ILE A 37 10.78 -8.00 -5.81
C ILE A 37 9.41 -7.48 -6.26
N GLN A 38 9.33 -7.05 -7.52
CA GLN A 38 8.04 -6.77 -8.15
C GLN A 38 7.24 -8.08 -8.20
N PRO A 39 5.92 -8.06 -7.93
CA PRO A 39 5.10 -9.26 -7.98
C PRO A 39 5.12 -9.86 -9.39
N SER A 40 5.09 -11.19 -9.46
CA SER A 40 4.98 -11.88 -10.75
C SER A 40 3.62 -11.60 -11.41
N GLU A 41 3.52 -11.80 -12.73
CA GLU A 41 2.23 -11.68 -13.43
C GLU A 41 1.19 -12.65 -12.85
N GLN A 42 1.62 -13.84 -12.42
CA GLN A 42 0.75 -14.81 -11.77
C GLN A 42 0.25 -14.32 -10.41
N ASP A 43 1.11 -13.69 -9.60
CA ASP A 43 0.68 -13.07 -8.33
C ASP A 43 -0.37 -11.98 -8.59
N VAL A 44 -0.15 -11.16 -9.62
CA VAL A 44 -1.07 -10.09 -10.02
C VAL A 44 -2.41 -10.69 -10.47
N PHE A 45 -2.39 -11.73 -11.30
CA PHE A 45 -3.59 -12.42 -11.77
C PHE A 45 -4.38 -13.06 -10.61
N ASN A 46 -3.69 -13.62 -9.63
CA ASN A 46 -4.27 -14.25 -8.44
C ASN A 46 -4.51 -13.27 -7.29
N SER A 47 -4.69 -11.99 -7.58
CA SER A 47 -4.89 -10.95 -6.57
C SER A 47 -6.08 -10.06 -6.91
N VAL A 48 -6.62 -9.44 -5.87
CA VAL A 48 -7.62 -8.37 -5.98
C VAL A 48 -6.97 -7.02 -5.72
N LEU A 49 -7.39 -6.00 -6.48
CA LEU A 49 -6.97 -4.62 -6.30
C LEU A 49 -7.94 -3.91 -5.35
N ILE A 50 -7.41 -3.43 -4.22
CA ILE A 50 -8.15 -2.69 -3.20
C ILE A 50 -7.60 -1.27 -3.12
N GLY A 51 -8.48 -0.27 -3.03
CA GLY A 51 -8.04 1.12 -2.93
C GLY A 51 -8.93 2.03 -2.07
N SER A 52 -8.47 3.26 -1.91
CA SER A 52 -9.19 4.36 -1.27
C SER A 52 -9.05 5.63 -2.09
N PHE A 53 -10.10 6.44 -2.18
CA PHE A 53 -10.07 7.67 -2.95
C PHE A 53 -10.96 8.77 -2.35
N ASN A 54 -10.31 9.88 -1.95
CA ASN A 54 -11.00 11.13 -1.67
C ASN A 54 -11.44 11.75 -3.01
N LEU A 55 -12.76 11.83 -3.22
CA LEU A 55 -13.33 12.33 -4.47
C LEU A 55 -13.48 13.86 -4.50
N LYS A 56 -13.05 14.58 -3.46
CA LYS A 56 -13.15 16.05 -3.31
C LYS A 56 -14.54 16.60 -3.61
N GLN A 57 -15.37 16.78 -2.59
CA GLN A 57 -16.72 17.33 -2.70
C GLN A 57 -17.55 16.68 -3.83
N PHE A 58 -17.60 15.36 -3.86
CA PHE A 58 -18.33 14.61 -4.87
C PHE A 58 -19.83 14.79 -4.69
N GLY A 59 -20.44 15.49 -5.63
CA GLY A 59 -21.87 15.72 -5.66
C GLY A 59 -22.35 16.21 -7.03
N SER A 60 -23.51 16.88 -7.03
CA SER A 60 -24.21 17.29 -8.27
C SER A 60 -23.31 17.99 -9.29
N LYS A 61 -22.37 18.86 -8.86
CA LYS A 61 -21.46 19.55 -9.78
C LYS A 61 -20.56 18.60 -10.59
N LYS A 62 -20.00 17.58 -9.94
CA LYS A 62 -19.11 16.61 -10.59
C LYS A 62 -19.89 15.64 -11.46
N VAL A 63 -21.05 15.22 -10.98
CA VAL A 63 -21.96 14.32 -11.71
C VAL A 63 -22.48 14.95 -13.01
N ASN A 64 -22.79 16.26 -13.00
CA ASN A 64 -23.28 16.97 -14.18
C ASN A 64 -22.17 17.31 -15.19
N SER A 65 -20.91 17.02 -14.89
CA SER A 65 -19.81 17.16 -15.84
C SER A 65 -19.47 15.79 -16.41
N GLU A 66 -19.87 15.56 -17.66
CA GLU A 66 -19.71 14.25 -18.32
C GLU A 66 -18.26 13.78 -18.33
N ASP A 67 -17.31 14.66 -18.68
CA ASP A 67 -15.88 14.33 -18.68
C ASP A 67 -15.38 13.94 -17.30
N VAL A 68 -15.74 14.71 -16.26
CA VAL A 68 -15.31 14.43 -14.87
C VAL A 68 -15.90 13.10 -14.39
N LEU A 69 -17.21 12.90 -14.59
CA LEU A 69 -17.87 11.66 -14.17
C LEU A 69 -17.30 10.45 -14.90
N ARG A 70 -17.02 10.56 -16.20
CA ARG A 70 -16.39 9.50 -17.00
C ARG A 70 -14.99 9.16 -16.48
N VAL A 71 -14.16 10.16 -16.15
CA VAL A 71 -12.85 9.88 -15.55
C VAL A 71 -13.01 9.20 -14.18
N ILE A 72 -13.90 9.68 -13.30
CA ILE A 72 -14.13 9.04 -11.99
C ILE A 72 -14.59 7.60 -12.17
N ALA A 73 -15.52 7.33 -13.09
CA ALA A 73 -15.98 5.97 -13.39
C ALA A 73 -14.85 5.07 -13.90
N LYS A 74 -13.97 5.58 -14.77
CA LYS A 74 -12.75 4.88 -15.23
C LYS A 74 -11.79 4.56 -14.11
N ILE A 75 -11.57 5.50 -13.18
CA ILE A 75 -10.73 5.28 -12.00
C ILE A 75 -11.35 4.15 -11.16
N VAL A 76 -12.62 4.28 -10.77
CA VAL A 76 -13.30 3.34 -9.88
C VAL A 76 -13.38 1.92 -10.48
N SER A 77 -13.60 1.81 -11.80
CA SER A 77 -13.71 0.52 -12.51
C SER A 77 -12.42 -0.30 -12.55
N ARG A 78 -11.27 0.29 -12.17
CA ARG A 78 -10.00 -0.44 -12.00
C ARG A 78 -10.02 -1.38 -10.80
N TYR A 79 -10.78 -1.05 -9.77
CA TYR A 79 -10.70 -1.68 -8.46
C TYR A 79 -11.69 -2.83 -8.31
N ASP A 80 -11.28 -3.91 -7.67
CA ASP A 80 -12.20 -4.95 -7.23
C ASP A 80 -13.00 -4.47 -6.00
N LEU A 81 -12.38 -3.64 -5.16
CA LEU A 81 -13.02 -2.89 -4.08
C LEU A 81 -12.34 -1.53 -3.91
N ILE A 82 -13.12 -0.46 -3.84
CA ILE A 82 -12.61 0.87 -3.52
C ILE A 82 -13.49 1.56 -2.47
N ALA A 83 -12.83 2.18 -1.51
CA ALA A 83 -13.48 3.06 -0.55
C ALA A 83 -13.43 4.50 -1.04
N LEU A 84 -14.56 5.20 -0.93
CA LEU A 84 -14.75 6.56 -1.42
C LEU A 84 -15.04 7.48 -0.24
N GLN A 85 -14.46 8.68 -0.27
CA GLN A 85 -14.67 9.75 0.71
C GLN A 85 -15.18 11.03 0.04
N GLU A 86 -15.61 11.99 0.85
CA GLU A 86 -16.12 13.30 0.43
C GLU A 86 -17.34 13.27 -0.51
N ILE A 87 -18.26 12.32 -0.33
CA ILE A 87 -19.55 12.36 -1.02
C ILE A 87 -20.46 13.38 -0.31
N THR A 88 -20.77 14.50 -0.94
CA THR A 88 -21.46 15.64 -0.31
C THR A 88 -22.89 15.86 -0.80
N ASP A 89 -23.38 15.00 -1.70
CA ASP A 89 -24.71 15.15 -2.30
C ASP A 89 -25.87 14.85 -1.33
N VAL A 90 -26.55 15.90 -0.89
CA VAL A 90 -27.70 15.83 0.03
C VAL A 90 -28.85 14.99 -0.54
N LYS A 91 -28.98 14.89 -1.88
CA LYS A 91 -30.05 14.13 -2.54
C LYS A 91 -29.71 12.65 -2.74
N GLU A 92 -28.49 12.23 -2.39
CA GLU A 92 -27.99 10.87 -2.53
C GLU A 92 -28.13 10.30 -3.96
N GLN A 93 -28.04 11.16 -4.98
CA GLN A 93 -28.10 10.79 -6.40
C GLN A 93 -26.71 10.64 -7.01
N ALA A 94 -25.71 11.32 -6.45
CA ALA A 94 -24.36 11.31 -7.02
C ALA A 94 -23.76 9.92 -7.08
N ILE A 95 -23.90 9.12 -6.02
CA ILE A 95 -23.40 7.74 -6.01
C ILE A 95 -24.13 6.87 -7.04
N LYS A 96 -25.45 7.05 -7.21
CA LYS A 96 -26.25 6.31 -8.21
C LYS A 96 -25.80 6.64 -9.63
N SER A 97 -25.53 7.92 -9.88
CA SER A 97 -25.02 8.38 -11.18
C SER A 97 -23.62 7.83 -11.46
N LEU A 98 -22.77 7.72 -10.44
CA LEU A 98 -21.48 7.05 -10.55
C LEU A 98 -21.63 5.57 -10.85
N MET A 99 -22.51 4.85 -10.15
CA MET A 99 -22.76 3.43 -10.42
C MET A 99 -23.30 3.19 -11.84
N GLN A 100 -24.16 4.08 -12.33
CA GLN A 100 -24.61 4.04 -13.71
C GLN A 100 -23.45 4.27 -14.68
N ALA A 101 -22.58 5.26 -14.44
CA ALA A 101 -21.40 5.50 -15.26
C ALA A 101 -20.43 4.30 -15.25
N ILE A 102 -20.20 3.66 -14.10
CA ILE A 102 -19.37 2.45 -13.97
C ILE A 102 -19.93 1.30 -14.80
N SER A 103 -21.26 1.15 -14.89
CA SER A 103 -21.87 0.09 -15.69
C SER A 103 -21.60 0.21 -17.20
N PHE A 104 -21.17 1.39 -17.68
CA PHE A 104 -20.71 1.59 -19.06
C PHE A 104 -19.20 1.39 -19.23
N GLU A 105 -18.42 1.45 -18.14
CA GLU A 105 -16.96 1.33 -18.16
C GLU A 105 -16.48 -0.09 -17.82
N SER A 106 -17.32 -0.94 -17.22
CA SER A 106 -16.96 -2.30 -16.82
C SER A 106 -18.04 -3.33 -17.13
N GLU A 107 -17.61 -4.50 -17.60
CA GLU A 107 -18.47 -5.67 -17.78
C GLU A 107 -18.77 -6.39 -16.44
N HIS A 108 -18.04 -6.07 -15.38
CA HIS A 108 -18.27 -6.67 -14.07
C HIS A 108 -19.42 -5.98 -13.33
N PRO A 109 -20.30 -6.75 -12.66
CA PRO A 109 -21.35 -6.15 -11.85
C PRO A 109 -20.75 -5.51 -10.60
N TYR A 110 -20.93 -4.20 -10.44
CA TYR A 110 -20.55 -3.47 -9.23
C TYR A 110 -21.76 -3.25 -8.31
N HIS A 111 -21.56 -3.49 -7.02
CA HIS A 111 -22.46 -3.09 -5.95
C HIS A 111 -21.79 -2.01 -5.09
N TYR A 112 -22.59 -1.33 -4.25
CA TYR A 112 -22.06 -0.39 -3.28
C TYR A 112 -22.83 -0.45 -1.96
N VAL A 113 -22.17 -0.04 -0.89
CA VAL A 113 -22.80 0.38 0.37
C VAL A 113 -22.40 1.83 0.64
N ILE A 114 -23.32 2.64 1.16
CA ILE A 114 -23.10 4.05 1.45
C ILE A 114 -23.49 4.34 2.90
N SER A 115 -22.68 5.14 3.59
CA SER A 115 -22.94 5.56 4.97
C SER A 115 -24.06 6.60 5.06
N PRO A 116 -24.67 6.78 6.25
CA PRO A 116 -25.34 8.03 6.57
C PRO A 116 -24.39 9.22 6.40
N ARG A 117 -24.98 10.42 6.29
CA ARG A 117 -24.22 11.67 6.26
C ARG A 117 -23.62 11.97 7.65
N VAL A 118 -22.29 11.99 7.74
CA VAL A 118 -21.50 12.24 8.96
C VAL A 118 -20.83 13.63 8.91
N GLY A 119 -20.59 14.22 10.07
CA GLY A 119 -20.05 15.58 10.17
C GLY A 119 -20.68 16.40 11.28
N ARG A 120 -19.85 17.07 12.08
CA ARG A 120 -20.30 17.99 13.16
C ARG A 120 -21.07 19.21 12.66
N THR A 121 -20.84 19.65 11.43
CA THR A 121 -21.44 20.88 10.89
C THR A 121 -22.57 20.57 9.89
N LYS A 122 -23.17 21.62 9.31
CA LYS A 122 -24.14 21.48 8.21
C LYS A 122 -23.53 20.85 6.96
N GLN A 123 -22.22 21.04 6.75
CA GLN A 123 -21.49 20.39 5.68
C GLN A 123 -21.10 18.99 6.14
N LYS A 124 -21.89 18.01 5.69
CA LYS A 124 -21.71 16.59 5.98
C LYS A 124 -21.29 15.83 4.74
N GLU A 125 -20.54 14.76 4.96
CA GLU A 125 -20.01 13.87 3.94
C GLU A 125 -20.58 12.46 4.13
N GLN A 126 -20.52 11.64 3.09
CA GLN A 126 -20.77 10.20 3.15
C GLN A 126 -19.53 9.46 2.69
N TYR A 127 -19.43 8.24 3.18
CA TYR A 127 -18.48 7.25 2.75
C TYR A 127 -19.20 6.21 1.91
N ALA A 128 -18.51 5.65 0.91
CA ALA A 128 -19.03 4.49 0.19
C ALA A 128 -17.95 3.43 0.00
N LEU A 129 -18.36 2.16 0.00
CA LEU A 129 -17.57 1.09 -0.58
C LEU A 129 -18.22 0.69 -1.89
N VAL A 130 -17.46 0.72 -2.98
CA VAL A 130 -17.87 0.24 -4.31
C VAL A 130 -17.04 -1.00 -4.62
N PHE A 131 -17.69 -2.10 -4.99
CA PHE A 131 -17.02 -3.39 -5.12
C PHE A 131 -17.65 -4.28 -6.19
N ARG A 132 -16.84 -5.12 -6.83
CA ARG A 132 -17.31 -6.13 -7.76
C ARG A 132 -18.10 -7.20 -7.02
N ALA A 133 -19.38 -7.35 -7.36
CA ALA A 133 -20.31 -8.23 -6.68
C ALA A 133 -19.97 -9.72 -6.85
N ASN A 134 -19.22 -10.09 -7.89
CA ASN A 134 -18.69 -11.44 -8.07
C ASN A 134 -17.41 -11.71 -7.25
N VAL A 135 -16.72 -10.68 -6.77
CA VAL A 135 -15.46 -10.80 -6.02
C VAL A 135 -15.67 -10.66 -4.51
N PHE A 136 -16.50 -9.71 -4.09
CA PHE A 136 -16.72 -9.40 -2.68
C PHE A 136 -18.19 -9.52 -2.28
N GLN A 137 -18.41 -9.81 -1.00
CA GLN A 137 -19.68 -9.62 -0.31
C GLN A 137 -19.46 -8.71 0.89
N VAL A 138 -20.30 -7.70 1.05
CA VAL A 138 -20.36 -6.87 2.26
C VAL A 138 -21.57 -7.33 3.08
N LYS A 139 -21.36 -7.66 4.37
CA LYS A 139 -22.42 -8.17 5.25
C LYS A 139 -22.94 -7.12 6.21
N ASN A 140 -22.06 -6.60 7.06
CA ASN A 140 -22.35 -5.55 8.01
C ASN A 140 -21.72 -4.25 7.51
N HIS A 141 -22.43 -3.15 7.61
CA HIS A 141 -21.92 -1.82 7.30
C HIS A 141 -22.58 -0.81 8.25
N LEU A 142 -21.75 -0.05 8.96
CA LEU A 142 -22.15 0.84 10.03
C LEU A 142 -21.17 2.00 10.17
N ILE A 143 -21.55 2.98 10.99
CA ILE A 143 -20.68 4.05 11.43
C ILE A 143 -20.18 3.72 12.85
N PHE A 144 -18.88 3.92 13.08
CA PHE A 144 -18.29 3.80 14.41
C PHE A 144 -18.96 4.81 15.34
N ASN A 145 -19.48 4.34 16.47
CA ASN A 145 -20.06 5.23 17.47
C ASN A 145 -18.94 5.71 18.40
N ASP A 146 -18.68 7.02 18.39
CA ASP A 146 -17.80 7.72 19.32
C ASP A 146 -18.55 8.80 20.13
N ASP A 147 -19.86 8.63 20.34
CA ASP A 147 -20.70 9.53 21.15
C ASP A 147 -20.07 9.79 22.53
N GLU A 148 -19.40 8.77 23.08
CA GLU A 148 -18.51 8.91 24.23
C GLU A 148 -17.18 9.55 23.83
N GLY A 149 -17.15 10.88 23.84
CA GLY A 149 -15.95 11.69 23.63
C GLY A 149 -15.97 12.56 22.39
N ASP A 150 -16.82 12.24 21.39
CA ASP A 150 -16.97 12.94 20.11
C ASP A 150 -15.60 13.38 19.59
N ILE A 151 -14.77 12.40 19.20
CA ILE A 151 -13.39 12.65 18.79
C ILE A 151 -13.33 12.92 17.29
N PHE A 152 -14.02 12.09 16.50
CA PHE A 152 -14.00 12.17 15.05
C PHE A 152 -14.91 13.28 14.54
N SER A 153 -14.36 14.15 13.69
CA SER A 153 -15.19 15.14 12.99
C SER A 153 -16.17 14.48 12.02
N ARG A 154 -15.79 13.31 11.50
CA ARG A 154 -16.58 12.41 10.66
C ARG A 154 -16.28 10.98 11.08
N GLU A 155 -17.23 10.36 11.75
CA GLU A 155 -17.14 9.04 12.35
C GLU A 155 -16.81 7.97 11.29
N PRO A 156 -15.82 7.08 11.51
CA PRO A 156 -15.40 6.10 10.50
C PRO A 156 -16.52 5.16 10.02
N GLN A 157 -16.55 4.89 8.72
CA GLN A 157 -17.37 3.82 8.15
C GLN A 157 -16.67 2.47 8.36
N ILE A 158 -17.37 1.54 8.99
CA ILE A 158 -16.91 0.17 9.22
C ILE A 158 -17.73 -0.79 8.38
N ALA A 159 -17.07 -1.69 7.65
CA ALA A 159 -17.74 -2.75 6.91
C ALA A 159 -17.08 -4.12 7.12
N GLU A 160 -17.88 -5.16 7.34
CA GLU A 160 -17.43 -6.56 7.25
C GLU A 160 -17.48 -7.02 5.79
N VAL A 161 -16.33 -7.43 5.28
CA VAL A 161 -16.11 -7.84 3.90
C VAL A 161 -15.69 -9.31 3.85
N ILE A 162 -16.24 -10.03 2.87
CA ILE A 162 -15.88 -11.40 2.54
C ILE A 162 -15.33 -11.42 1.12
N LEU A 163 -14.09 -11.87 0.96
CA LEU A 163 -13.49 -12.18 -0.33
C LEU A 163 -14.01 -13.54 -0.80
N LYS A 164 -14.82 -13.57 -1.85
CA LYS A 164 -15.52 -14.78 -2.30
C LYS A 164 -14.57 -15.87 -2.82
N GLY A 165 -13.43 -15.49 -3.39
CA GLY A 165 -12.48 -16.43 -3.99
C GLY A 165 -11.89 -17.44 -3.00
N ASN A 166 -11.73 -17.08 -1.73
CA ASN A 166 -11.18 -17.96 -0.69
C ASN A 166 -11.92 -17.91 0.66
N GLY A 167 -13.02 -17.16 0.74
CA GLY A 167 -13.82 -17.02 1.94
C GLY A 167 -13.18 -16.19 3.06
N ALA A 168 -12.05 -15.52 2.81
CA ALA A 168 -11.40 -14.68 3.80
C ALA A 168 -12.32 -13.54 4.26
N LYS A 169 -12.40 -13.35 5.59
CA LYS A 169 -13.19 -12.29 6.22
C LYS A 169 -12.29 -11.25 6.85
N PHE A 170 -12.61 -9.99 6.63
CA PHE A 170 -11.90 -8.86 7.20
C PHE A 170 -12.81 -7.64 7.31
N ALA A 171 -12.40 -6.67 8.12
CA ALA A 171 -13.09 -5.39 8.17
C ALA A 171 -12.37 -4.34 7.32
N ILE A 172 -13.14 -3.41 6.79
CA ILE A 172 -12.65 -2.13 6.26
C ILE A 172 -13.07 -1.01 7.20
N ILE A 173 -12.11 -0.18 7.59
CA ILE A 173 -12.33 1.09 8.27
C ILE A 173 -12.01 2.20 7.26
N ASN A 174 -13.04 2.83 6.70
CA ASN A 174 -12.95 3.93 5.76
C ASN A 174 -13.15 5.26 6.52
N VAL A 175 -12.18 6.17 6.42
CA VAL A 175 -12.18 7.42 7.19
C VAL A 175 -11.60 8.59 6.40
N HIS A 176 -12.17 9.77 6.61
CA HIS A 176 -11.58 11.05 6.19
C HIS A 176 -11.31 11.88 7.45
N VAL A 177 -10.03 11.96 7.83
CA VAL A 177 -9.58 12.62 9.05
C VAL A 177 -9.57 14.14 8.88
N ALA A 178 -10.03 14.89 9.89
CA ALA A 178 -10.00 16.35 9.84
C ALA A 178 -8.56 16.89 9.94
N PRO A 179 -8.10 17.73 9.00
CA PRO A 179 -6.70 18.19 8.97
C PRO A 179 -6.23 18.86 10.27
N ARG A 180 -7.10 19.66 10.90
CA ARG A 180 -6.77 20.40 12.13
C ARG A 180 -6.68 19.49 13.36
N ASN A 181 -7.29 18.31 13.32
CA ASN A 181 -7.34 17.35 14.41
C ASN A 181 -6.63 16.03 14.06
N ALA A 182 -5.79 16.03 13.02
CA ALA A 182 -5.27 14.79 12.45
C ALA A 182 -4.55 13.91 13.47
N SER A 183 -3.72 14.50 14.35
CA SER A 183 -3.02 13.75 15.39
C SER A 183 -4.00 13.02 16.34
N THR A 184 -5.04 13.72 16.79
CA THR A 184 -6.05 13.19 17.72
C THR A 184 -6.90 12.11 17.05
N GLU A 185 -7.43 12.39 15.86
CA GLU A 185 -8.30 11.44 15.16
C GLU A 185 -7.54 10.19 14.71
N ILE A 186 -6.32 10.32 14.16
CA ILE A 186 -5.49 9.16 13.81
C ILE A 186 -5.16 8.33 15.06
N ASN A 187 -4.88 8.97 16.20
CA ASN A 187 -4.63 8.25 17.44
C ASN A 187 -5.87 7.48 17.93
N ALA A 188 -7.08 8.00 17.72
CA ALA A 188 -8.34 7.36 18.10
C ALA A 188 -8.74 6.20 17.18
N LEU A 189 -8.15 6.07 15.99
CA LEU A 189 -8.40 4.92 15.11
C LEU A 189 -7.97 3.57 15.71
N VAL A 190 -7.10 3.58 16.72
CA VAL A 190 -6.81 2.38 17.53
C VAL A 190 -8.03 1.90 18.31
N ASP A 191 -8.90 2.80 18.74
CA ASP A 191 -10.10 2.46 19.49
C ASP A 191 -11.19 1.95 18.54
N ALA A 192 -11.31 2.54 17.33
CA ALA A 192 -12.16 2.01 16.26
C ALA A 192 -11.71 0.60 15.82
N HIS A 193 -10.40 0.37 15.68
CA HIS A 193 -9.82 -0.96 15.43
C HIS A 193 -10.18 -1.96 16.53
N SER A 194 -9.97 -1.59 17.80
CA SER A 194 -10.29 -2.44 18.95
C SER A 194 -11.78 -2.78 19.01
N TRP A 195 -12.64 -1.80 18.72
CA TRP A 195 -14.09 -2.03 18.62
C TRP A 195 -14.44 -3.07 17.55
N VAL A 196 -13.77 -3.06 16.39
CA VAL A 196 -13.97 -4.08 15.35
C VAL A 196 -13.57 -5.47 15.87
N GLU A 197 -12.41 -5.57 16.52
CA GLU A 197 -11.95 -6.84 17.11
C GLU A 197 -12.95 -7.35 18.16
N ASP A 198 -13.48 -6.46 19.00
CA ASP A 198 -14.35 -6.84 20.11
C ASP A 198 -15.80 -7.09 19.69
N ARG A 199 -16.35 -6.28 18.79
CA ARG A 199 -17.77 -6.33 18.41
C ARG A 199 -18.03 -7.20 17.20
N LEU A 200 -17.18 -7.12 16.18
CA LEU A 200 -17.32 -7.92 14.95
C LEU A 200 -16.51 -9.21 14.99
N LYS A 201 -15.62 -9.39 15.98
CA LYS A 201 -14.74 -10.56 16.11
C LYS A 201 -13.85 -10.77 14.87
N LEU A 202 -13.49 -9.67 14.20
CA LEU A 202 -12.62 -9.66 13.03
C LEU A 202 -11.23 -9.16 13.43
N LYS A 203 -10.21 -10.01 13.23
CA LYS A 203 -8.80 -9.68 13.51
C LYS A 203 -8.06 -9.11 12.30
N ASN A 204 -8.57 -9.37 11.10
CA ASN A 204 -8.00 -8.88 9.85
C ASN A 204 -8.70 -7.59 9.48
N ILE A 205 -7.95 -6.50 9.41
CA ILE A 205 -8.52 -5.15 9.27
C ILE A 205 -7.66 -4.38 8.26
N ILE A 206 -8.34 -3.75 7.30
CA ILE A 206 -7.78 -2.74 6.42
C ILE A 206 -8.34 -1.39 6.87
N LEU A 207 -7.47 -0.48 7.27
CA LEU A 207 -7.81 0.91 7.55
C LEU A 207 -7.28 1.76 6.41
N LEU A 208 -8.13 2.57 5.80
CA LEU A 208 -7.76 3.36 4.64
C LEU A 208 -8.56 4.66 4.55
N GLY A 209 -8.06 5.60 3.76
CA GLY A 209 -8.69 6.90 3.58
C GLY A 209 -7.71 8.05 3.42
N ASP A 210 -8.25 9.25 3.29
CA ASP A 210 -7.52 10.49 3.50
C ASP A 210 -7.34 10.72 5.01
N LEU A 211 -6.17 10.35 5.51
CA LEU A 211 -5.84 10.49 6.92
C LEU A 211 -5.23 11.86 7.23
N ASN A 212 -4.99 12.71 6.23
CA ASN A 212 -4.18 13.92 6.40
C ASN A 212 -2.84 13.62 7.12
N ALA A 213 -2.24 12.44 6.90
CA ALA A 213 -1.13 11.89 7.69
C ALA A 213 0.28 12.40 7.31
N GLY A 214 0.37 13.61 6.75
CA GLY A 214 1.60 14.14 6.18
C GLY A 214 1.75 15.65 6.33
N CYS A 215 2.91 16.16 5.91
CA CYS A 215 3.20 17.59 5.85
C CYS A 215 2.92 18.30 7.20
N ASP A 216 2.22 19.44 7.16
CA ASP A 216 1.99 20.26 8.36
C ASP A 216 0.96 19.69 9.33
N TYR A 217 0.14 18.74 8.89
CA TYR A 217 -0.92 18.14 9.70
C TYR A 217 -0.37 17.08 10.66
N ILE A 218 0.62 16.29 10.23
CA ILE A 218 1.36 15.38 11.11
C ILE A 218 2.88 15.62 10.97
N ARG A 219 3.43 16.38 11.92
CA ARG A 219 4.87 16.67 11.96
C ARG A 219 5.62 15.53 12.64
N LYS A 220 6.95 15.45 12.40
CA LYS A 220 7.81 14.41 13.00
C LYS A 220 7.69 14.33 14.53
N LYS A 221 7.50 15.47 15.19
CA LYS A 221 7.34 15.56 16.65
C LYS A 221 6.00 15.01 17.18
N ASP A 222 4.98 14.92 16.32
CA ASP A 222 3.65 14.44 16.72
C ASP A 222 3.60 12.91 16.70
N ARG A 223 4.34 12.28 15.77
CA ARG A 223 4.38 10.83 15.53
C ARG A 223 4.57 9.96 16.78
N PRO A 224 5.50 10.26 17.71
CA PRO A 224 5.70 9.43 18.90
C PRO A 224 4.49 9.36 19.83
N ASN A 225 3.54 10.28 19.71
CA ASN A 225 2.34 10.35 20.55
C ASN A 225 1.10 9.69 19.89
N ILE A 226 1.23 9.16 18.67
CA ILE A 226 0.11 8.58 17.92
C ILE A 226 0.24 7.06 17.98
N ARG A 227 -0.62 6.39 18.76
CA ARG A 227 -0.60 4.93 18.98
C ARG A 227 -0.61 4.13 17.67
N LEU A 228 -1.37 4.58 16.67
CA LEU A 228 -1.46 3.93 15.37
C LEU A 228 -0.12 3.96 14.60
N MET A 229 0.71 4.98 14.83
CA MET A 229 2.01 5.14 14.18
C MET A 229 3.15 4.47 14.96
N THR A 230 3.06 4.42 16.29
CA THR A 230 4.11 3.84 17.13
C THR A 230 4.02 2.33 17.28
N ASN A 231 2.82 1.75 17.18
CA ASN A 231 2.64 0.29 17.23
C ASN A 231 2.86 -0.36 15.84
N THR A 232 4.11 -0.31 15.37
CA THR A 232 4.53 -0.84 14.07
C THR A 232 4.48 -2.37 13.98
N GLN A 233 4.37 -3.06 15.11
CA GLN A 233 4.13 -4.50 15.14
C GLN A 233 2.69 -4.84 14.75
N LYS A 234 1.70 -4.09 15.25
CA LYS A 234 0.27 -4.33 14.97
C LYS A 234 -0.23 -3.68 13.69
N TYR A 235 0.33 -2.52 13.33
CA TYR A 235 -0.12 -1.71 12.20
C TYR A 235 0.98 -1.57 11.15
N LYS A 236 0.75 -2.14 9.96
CA LYS A 236 1.64 -1.98 8.82
C LYS A 236 1.12 -0.89 7.90
N TRP A 237 1.83 0.22 7.85
CA TRP A 237 1.54 1.34 6.95
C TRP A 237 2.10 1.03 5.57
N LEU A 238 1.22 0.76 4.61
CA LEU A 238 1.61 0.32 3.27
C LEU A 238 1.99 1.48 2.34
N ILE A 239 1.39 2.66 2.53
CA ILE A 239 1.77 3.88 1.82
C ILE A 239 2.83 4.61 2.66
N PRO A 240 4.10 4.64 2.25
CA PRO A 240 5.16 5.27 3.03
C PRO A 240 5.10 6.79 2.96
N ASP A 241 5.75 7.45 3.92
CA ASP A 241 5.76 8.91 4.06
C ASP A 241 6.32 9.65 2.83
N SER A 242 7.13 8.97 2.02
CA SER A 242 7.78 9.49 0.81
C SER A 242 6.87 9.54 -0.42
N GLN A 243 5.71 8.91 -0.41
CA GLN A 243 4.80 8.90 -1.56
C GLN A 243 3.93 10.16 -1.58
N ASP A 244 3.79 10.77 -2.75
CA ASP A 244 2.88 11.87 -2.96
C ASP A 244 1.49 11.35 -3.33
N THR A 245 0.50 11.70 -2.53
CA THR A 245 -0.89 11.31 -2.74
C THR A 245 -1.75 12.46 -3.24
N THR A 246 -1.14 13.58 -3.64
CA THR A 246 -1.86 14.78 -4.06
C THR A 246 -1.70 15.06 -5.56
N VAL A 247 -2.82 15.40 -6.22
CA VAL A 247 -2.83 15.93 -7.59
C VAL A 247 -2.46 17.41 -7.58
N GLY A 248 -2.50 18.08 -6.43
CA GLY A 248 -2.20 19.51 -6.30
C GLY A 248 -0.74 19.91 -6.57
N THR A 249 -0.35 21.04 -6.00
CA THR A 249 1.05 21.52 -6.02
C THR A 249 1.83 21.08 -4.78
N THR A 250 1.13 20.56 -3.78
CA THR A 250 1.73 19.96 -2.58
C THR A 250 2.40 18.65 -2.94
N LYS A 251 3.28 18.16 -2.05
CA LYS A 251 3.85 16.81 -2.13
C LYS A 251 3.69 16.14 -0.78
N CYS A 252 2.55 15.49 -0.57
CA CYS A 252 2.13 15.03 0.75
C CYS A 252 1.53 13.63 0.71
N SER A 253 1.89 12.81 1.70
CA SER A 253 1.36 11.47 1.96
C SER A 253 0.14 11.53 2.89
N TYR A 254 -0.93 12.17 2.43
CA TYR A 254 -2.19 12.32 3.17
C TYR A 254 -2.99 11.03 3.20
N ASP A 255 -3.18 10.42 2.03
CA ASP A 255 -3.94 9.18 1.86
C ASP A 255 -3.12 7.97 2.25
N ARG A 256 -3.72 7.04 3.00
CA ARG A 256 -3.00 5.91 3.59
C ARG A 256 -3.78 4.63 3.48
N ILE A 257 -3.03 3.54 3.46
CA ILE A 257 -3.52 2.19 3.66
C ILE A 257 -2.70 1.59 4.80
N ILE A 258 -3.39 1.12 5.84
CA ILE A 258 -2.83 0.43 6.98
C ILE A 258 -3.51 -0.92 7.10
N ILE A 259 -2.71 -1.98 7.21
CA ILE A 259 -3.23 -3.34 7.43
C ILE A 259 -2.86 -3.85 8.82
N SER A 260 -3.72 -4.72 9.34
CA SER A 260 -3.53 -5.42 10.61
C SER A 260 -4.11 -6.83 10.52
N GLY A 261 -3.50 -7.77 11.25
CA GLY A 261 -3.92 -9.17 11.32
C GLY A 261 -3.10 -10.10 10.42
N GLN A 262 -2.91 -11.33 10.87
CA GLN A 262 -2.00 -12.30 10.26
C GLN A 262 -2.34 -12.63 8.80
N TYR A 263 -3.64 -12.68 8.45
CA TYR A 263 -4.02 -12.94 7.06
C TYR A 263 -3.59 -11.79 6.16
N MET A 264 -3.78 -10.53 6.61
CA MET A 264 -3.39 -9.36 5.82
C MET A 264 -1.89 -9.31 5.62
N GLU A 265 -1.12 -9.49 6.69
CA GLU A 265 0.35 -9.46 6.64
C GLU A 265 0.93 -10.54 5.70
N ARG A 266 0.30 -11.71 5.62
CA ARG A 266 0.77 -12.81 4.75
C ARG A 266 0.36 -12.67 3.29
N ASN A 267 -0.76 -12.00 3.00
CA ASN A 267 -1.40 -12.05 1.69
C ASN A 267 -1.35 -10.74 0.90
N TRP A 268 -0.97 -9.62 1.50
CA TRP A 268 -0.72 -8.42 0.71
C TRP A 268 0.51 -8.63 -0.18
N LEU A 269 0.45 -8.18 -1.43
CA LEU A 269 1.57 -8.30 -2.36
C LEU A 269 2.54 -7.14 -2.15
N HIS A 270 3.74 -7.46 -1.66
CA HIS A 270 4.81 -6.49 -1.47
C HIS A 270 5.10 -5.70 -2.74
N GLY A 271 5.37 -4.40 -2.60
CA GLY A 271 5.66 -3.50 -3.73
C GLY A 271 4.43 -3.02 -4.52
N THR A 272 3.21 -3.49 -4.21
CA THR A 272 2.00 -3.05 -4.92
C THR A 272 1.32 -1.82 -4.33
N ALA A 273 1.67 -1.45 -3.10
CA ALA A 273 1.06 -0.32 -2.42
C ALA A 273 1.59 1.03 -2.94
N LYS A 274 0.74 1.84 -3.56
CA LYS A 274 1.14 3.13 -4.19
C LYS A 274 -0.05 4.07 -4.44
N PRO A 275 0.18 5.36 -4.67
CA PRO A 275 -0.80 6.24 -5.32
C PRO A 275 -1.00 5.83 -6.79
N PHE A 276 -2.22 6.00 -7.30
CA PHE A 276 -2.55 5.90 -8.71
C PHE A 276 -2.64 7.31 -9.32
N GLU A 277 -1.56 7.72 -9.97
CA GLU A 277 -1.45 8.99 -10.70
C GLU A 277 -2.33 8.97 -11.96
N PHE A 278 -3.63 9.15 -11.78
CA PHE A 278 -4.63 9.00 -12.84
C PHE A 278 -4.49 10.04 -13.95
N ASP A 279 -3.94 11.22 -13.65
CA ASP A 279 -3.70 12.28 -14.63
C ASP A 279 -2.57 11.90 -15.58
N VAL A 280 -1.47 11.35 -15.05
CA VAL A 280 -0.38 10.78 -15.86
C VAL A 280 -0.89 9.56 -16.63
N SER A 281 -1.57 8.64 -15.94
CA SER A 281 -2.00 7.36 -16.51
C SER A 281 -3.02 7.50 -17.63
N PHE A 282 -3.87 8.53 -17.58
CA PHE A 282 -4.87 8.81 -18.61
C PHE A 282 -4.52 9.99 -19.51
N GLY A 283 -3.33 10.59 -19.35
CA GLY A 283 -2.88 11.73 -20.15
C GLY A 283 -3.79 12.96 -20.00
N LEU A 284 -4.29 13.23 -18.79
CA LEU A 284 -5.23 14.32 -18.54
C LEU A 284 -4.51 15.67 -18.43
N GLU A 285 -5.16 16.70 -18.95
CA GLU A 285 -4.76 18.07 -18.62
C GLU A 285 -4.93 18.34 -17.12
N LYS A 286 -3.99 19.10 -16.54
CA LYS A 286 -3.99 19.41 -15.11
C LYS A 286 -5.31 19.99 -14.60
N LYS A 287 -5.96 20.82 -15.42
CA LYS A 287 -7.25 21.43 -15.09
C LYS A 287 -8.36 20.39 -14.94
N LEU A 288 -8.44 19.43 -15.86
CA LEU A 288 -9.41 18.34 -15.77
C LEU A 288 -9.08 17.43 -14.58
N ALA A 289 -7.80 17.12 -14.37
CA ALA A 289 -7.37 16.31 -13.23
C ALA A 289 -7.81 16.91 -11.89
N LEU A 290 -7.61 18.22 -11.69
CA LEU A 290 -8.03 18.92 -10.47
C LEU A 290 -9.55 19.05 -10.33
N ASN A 291 -10.31 18.97 -11.43
CA ASN A 291 -11.76 18.86 -11.39
C ASN A 291 -12.22 17.45 -10.97
N VAL A 292 -11.43 16.41 -11.28
CA VAL A 292 -11.66 15.02 -10.85
C VAL A 292 -11.39 14.88 -9.36
N SER A 293 -10.20 15.23 -8.88
CA SER A 293 -9.87 15.34 -7.45
C SER A 293 -8.53 16.07 -7.25
N ASP A 294 -8.27 16.56 -6.05
CA ASP A 294 -6.94 16.99 -5.60
C ASP A 294 -6.13 15.89 -4.89
N HIS A 295 -6.71 14.69 -4.73
CA HIS A 295 -6.05 13.50 -4.21
C HIS A 295 -5.90 12.44 -5.31
N TYR A 296 -4.86 11.62 -5.24
CA TYR A 296 -4.78 10.37 -5.99
C TYR A 296 -5.43 9.25 -5.17
N PRO A 297 -6.10 8.27 -5.81
CA PRO A 297 -6.41 7.02 -5.13
C PRO A 297 -5.12 6.38 -4.62
N VAL A 298 -5.16 5.79 -3.44
CA VAL A 298 -4.11 4.87 -2.96
C VAL A 298 -4.59 3.44 -3.13
N GLU A 299 -3.70 2.55 -3.56
CA GLU A 299 -4.05 1.19 -3.94
C GLU A 299 -3.02 0.17 -3.48
N PHE A 300 -3.45 -1.08 -3.28
CA PHE A 300 -2.58 -2.23 -3.07
C PHE A 300 -3.26 -3.52 -3.55
N ARG A 301 -2.50 -4.60 -3.71
CA ARG A 301 -3.03 -5.91 -4.10
C ARG A 301 -3.02 -6.91 -2.94
N LEU A 302 -4.09 -7.69 -2.85
CA LEU A 302 -4.26 -8.77 -1.88
C LEU A 302 -4.43 -10.10 -2.61
N ARG A 303 -3.61 -11.10 -2.28
CA ARG A 303 -3.69 -12.43 -2.88
C ARG A 303 -5.01 -13.13 -2.53
N VAL A 304 -5.57 -13.85 -3.50
CA VAL A 304 -6.80 -14.63 -3.40
C VAL A 304 -6.50 -16.12 -3.18
N ASP A 305 -5.30 -16.59 -3.50
CA ASP A 305 -4.97 -18.02 -3.55
C ASP A 305 -5.25 -18.81 -2.26
N ASN A 306 -5.89 -19.96 -2.45
CA ASN A 306 -5.89 -21.07 -1.51
C ASN A 306 -4.52 -21.76 -1.57
N GLN A 307 -3.53 -21.28 -0.82
CA GLN A 307 -2.29 -22.04 -0.60
C GLN A 307 -1.87 -21.93 0.87
N SER A 308 -2.24 -22.95 1.63
CA SER A 308 -1.25 -23.69 2.42
C SER A 308 -0.03 -23.95 1.53
N SER A 309 0.94 -23.03 1.53
CA SER A 309 2.21 -23.24 0.86
C SER A 309 2.88 -24.50 1.46
N PRO A 310 3.36 -25.46 0.65
CA PRO A 310 4.11 -26.63 1.15
C PRO A 310 5.46 -26.28 1.75
N TYR A 311 5.89 -25.01 1.74
CA TYR A 311 7.15 -24.58 2.34
C TYR A 311 7.01 -24.36 3.86
N SER A 312 6.56 -25.41 4.53
CA SER A 312 6.71 -25.63 5.97
C SER A 312 6.74 -27.14 6.21
N GLN A 313 7.64 -27.83 5.50
CA GLN A 313 8.23 -29.05 6.05
C GLN A 313 9.61 -28.67 6.59
N THR A 314 9.67 -28.62 7.91
CA THR A 314 10.88 -28.78 8.71
C THR A 314 11.68 -29.96 8.18
N THR A 315 12.81 -29.69 7.52
CA THR A 315 13.88 -30.68 7.41
C THR A 315 14.54 -30.79 8.78
N GLU A 316 14.05 -31.70 9.62
CA GLU A 316 14.89 -32.31 10.64
C GLU A 316 15.92 -33.19 9.91
N SER A 317 17.09 -32.64 9.63
CA SER A 317 18.25 -33.46 9.26
C SER A 317 18.89 -33.96 10.56
N SER A 318 18.71 -35.24 10.83
CA SER A 318 19.49 -36.00 11.80
C SER A 318 20.97 -35.91 11.44
N SER A 319 21.76 -35.22 12.26
CA SER A 319 23.21 -35.16 12.14
C SER A 319 23.82 -36.44 12.73
N SER A 320 24.09 -37.43 11.87
CA SER A 320 25.06 -38.47 12.18
C SER A 320 26.47 -37.93 11.93
N SER A 321 27.24 -37.85 13.01
CA SER A 321 28.64 -37.45 13.09
C SER A 321 29.55 -38.24 12.15
N ILE A 322 30.30 -37.55 11.29
CA ILE A 322 31.53 -38.07 10.68
C ILE A 322 32.65 -37.06 10.99
N THR A 323 33.65 -37.54 11.73
CA THR A 323 34.88 -36.84 12.12
C THR A 323 35.82 -36.66 10.92
N PRO A 324 36.54 -35.54 10.79
CA PRO A 324 37.60 -35.39 9.79
C PRO A 324 38.94 -35.87 10.37
N ASP A 325 39.54 -36.86 9.72
CA ASP A 325 40.94 -37.19 9.94
C ASP A 325 41.80 -36.94 8.69
N LYS A 326 43.05 -36.60 8.96
CA LYS A 326 44.03 -35.86 8.15
C LYS A 326 44.64 -36.65 6.99
N LEU A 327 45.22 -35.89 6.04
CA LEU A 327 46.37 -36.10 5.12
C LEU A 327 45.99 -35.76 3.66
N THR A 328 46.74 -35.02 2.84
CA THR A 328 48.05 -34.36 2.96
C THR A 328 48.21 -33.33 1.84
N LEU A 329 48.99 -32.32 2.16
CA LEU A 329 49.64 -31.34 1.30
C LEU A 329 50.38 -32.00 0.11
N TYR A 330 50.01 -31.75 -1.15
CA TYR A 330 50.89 -31.70 -2.34
C TYR A 330 50.07 -31.29 -3.57
N GLY A 331 50.43 -30.19 -4.23
CA GLY A 331 49.88 -29.80 -5.54
C GLY A 331 49.42 -28.35 -5.64
N MET A 332 50.30 -27.38 -5.34
CA MET A 332 50.17 -26.04 -5.91
C MET A 332 50.66 -26.04 -7.37
N ALA A 333 50.04 -25.15 -8.16
CA ALA A 333 50.45 -24.63 -9.46
C ALA A 333 50.07 -25.46 -10.70
N TRP A 334 49.83 -24.74 -11.80
CA TRP A 334 49.26 -25.15 -13.10
C TRP A 334 47.73 -25.27 -13.04
N ILE A 335 46.89 -24.41 -13.62
CA ILE A 335 46.86 -23.85 -14.97
C ILE A 335 46.17 -22.47 -14.93
N ILE A 336 46.94 -21.39 -15.13
CA ILE A 336 46.46 -20.18 -15.82
C ILE A 336 47.40 -20.03 -17.00
N TYR A 337 47.06 -20.70 -18.09
CA TYR A 337 47.68 -20.56 -19.41
C TYR A 337 46.65 -21.09 -20.39
N ASP A 338 45.66 -20.27 -20.75
CA ASP A 338 44.80 -20.45 -21.95
C ASP A 338 43.92 -19.21 -22.20
N LEU A 339 44.50 -18.02 -22.09
CA LEU A 339 43.81 -16.78 -22.47
C LEU A 339 44.77 -15.73 -23.02
N LEU A 340 45.68 -16.15 -23.92
CA LEU A 340 46.39 -15.29 -24.87
C LEU A 340 46.72 -16.07 -26.15
N ALA A 341 45.69 -16.57 -26.81
CA ALA A 341 45.76 -17.10 -28.17
C ALA A 341 44.45 -16.82 -28.94
N ALA A 342 44.11 -15.55 -29.11
CA ALA A 342 43.35 -15.01 -30.25
C ALA A 342 43.19 -13.49 -30.07
N PHE A 343 43.82 -12.74 -30.98
CA PHE A 343 43.89 -11.27 -31.13
C PHE A 343 44.92 -10.51 -30.29
#